data_AF-A0A7Z9GW53-F1
#
_entry.id   AF-A0A7Z9GW53-F1
#
_cell.length_a   1.000
_cell.length_b   1.000
_cell.length_c   1.000
_cell.angle_alpha   90.00
_cell.angle_beta   90.00
_cell.angle_gamma   90.00
#
_symmetry.space_group_name_H-M   'P 1'
#
loop_
_entity.id
_entity.type
_entity.pdbx_description
1 polymer ?
#
loop_
_entity_poly.entity_id
_entity_poly.type
_entity_poly.pdbx_seq_one_letter_code
_entity_poly.pdbx_strand_id
1 'polypeptide(L)'
;MPGKRWTSAEKESLQRQLITEHRSLEAVEIPGRTLFAIRSQSARLGLIELKPPRLRWSPEQMKLLKQYKREGLTPLHVFQFDLLGEPYRSIWAITKKWGRMKLADRTRSRCMQNKKQWKAGEKQEFVRFLKKQSQRMTPEEIGNQWNLARSTVSRIQTKHGLKATREDVLLMKYSLAKQERARRRIRRDNIRNWDKRRQQREKEMLASAEQLRLTVKRLEERRCEDCQRPWPKRREFFHINEKKISIGTSRYFKRRCVLCENKRRRLHDQKKKRRETNPKG
;
A
#
# COMPACT_ATOMS: atom_id res chain seq x y z
N MET A 1 13.84 24.15 -26.97
CA MET A 1 15.24 24.62 -26.78
C MET A 1 15.34 25.55 -25.57
N PRO A 2 15.92 25.13 -24.45
CA PRO A 2 16.39 26.05 -23.42
C PRO A 2 17.72 26.67 -23.88
N GLY A 3 17.85 28.01 -23.88
CA GLY A 3 19.17 28.66 -23.88
C GLY A 3 19.52 29.67 -24.98
N LYS A 4 18.68 29.96 -25.98
CA LYS A 4 18.99 31.07 -26.90
C LYS A 4 18.96 32.41 -26.15
N ARG A 5 20.03 33.21 -26.24
CA ARG A 5 20.10 34.56 -25.63
C ARG A 5 19.09 35.49 -26.32
N TRP A 6 18.50 36.42 -25.57
CA TRP A 6 17.60 37.44 -26.12
C TRP A 6 18.41 38.55 -26.79
N THR A 7 18.14 38.80 -28.07
CA THR A 7 18.71 39.91 -28.84
C THR A 7 18.09 41.24 -28.43
N SER A 8 18.72 42.36 -28.80
CA SER A 8 18.17 43.71 -28.59
C SER A 8 16.85 43.89 -29.35
N ALA A 9 16.82 43.52 -30.62
CA ALA A 9 15.62 43.61 -31.47
C ALA A 9 14.42 42.81 -30.90
N GLU A 10 14.65 41.60 -30.37
CA GLU A 10 13.58 40.83 -29.71
C GLU A 10 13.06 41.53 -28.44
N LYS A 11 13.92 42.21 -27.67
CA LYS A 11 13.52 42.94 -26.45
C LYS A 11 12.76 44.22 -26.79
N GLU A 12 13.19 44.94 -27.82
CA GLU A 12 12.49 46.13 -28.32
C GLU A 12 11.12 45.77 -28.89
N SER A 13 11.04 44.70 -29.68
CA SER A 13 9.76 44.17 -30.17
C SER A 13 8.84 43.78 -29.01
N LEU A 14 9.39 43.14 -27.96
CA LEU A 14 8.63 42.78 -26.76
C LEU A 14 8.10 44.02 -26.02
N GLN A 15 8.93 45.06 -25.88
CA GLN A 15 8.54 46.33 -25.26
C GLN A 15 7.48 47.05 -26.08
N ARG A 16 7.64 47.14 -27.40
CA ARG A 16 6.67 47.76 -28.30
C ARG A 16 5.31 47.08 -28.22
N GLN A 17 5.27 45.74 -28.33
CA GLN A 17 4.01 45.00 -28.29
C GLN A 17 3.28 45.11 -26.93
N LEU A 18 4.01 45.16 -25.81
CA LEU A 18 3.41 45.22 -24.47
C LEU A 18 3.09 46.64 -23.98
N ILE A 19 3.97 47.61 -24.23
CA ILE A 19 3.81 49.00 -23.75
C ILE A 19 3.07 49.83 -24.79
N THR A 20 3.48 49.80 -26.05
CA THR A 20 2.96 50.71 -27.09
C THR A 20 1.66 50.19 -27.70
N GLU A 21 1.62 48.90 -28.01
CA GLU A 21 0.44 48.27 -28.63
C GLU A 21 -0.54 47.67 -27.62
N HIS A 22 -0.20 47.73 -26.32
CA HIS A 22 -1.02 47.20 -25.21
C HIS A 22 -1.55 45.77 -25.41
N ARG A 23 -0.79 44.91 -26.11
CA ARG A 23 -1.18 43.51 -26.31
C ARG A 23 -1.12 42.73 -25.00
N SER A 24 -2.05 41.78 -24.83
CA SER A 24 -1.96 40.81 -23.73
C SER A 24 -0.77 39.86 -23.93
N LEU A 25 -0.23 39.29 -22.85
CA LEU A 25 0.90 38.37 -22.92
C LEU A 25 0.63 37.14 -23.79
N GLU A 26 -0.64 36.70 -23.88
CA GLU A 26 -1.02 35.59 -24.77
C GLU A 26 -0.95 35.97 -26.25
N ALA A 27 -1.16 37.25 -26.60
CA ALA A 27 -1.17 37.76 -27.97
C ALA A 27 0.20 38.26 -28.44
N VAL A 28 1.21 38.27 -27.57
CA VAL A 28 2.59 38.63 -27.92
C VAL A 28 3.27 37.46 -28.61
N GLU A 29 3.72 37.70 -29.84
CA GLU A 29 4.43 36.71 -30.63
C GLU A 29 5.85 37.19 -30.94
N ILE A 30 6.83 36.33 -30.58
CA ILE A 30 8.23 36.52 -30.93
C ILE A 30 8.70 35.22 -31.59
N PRO A 31 9.07 35.25 -32.88
CA PRO A 31 9.44 34.04 -33.63
C PRO A 31 10.49 33.19 -32.90
N GLY A 32 10.19 31.90 -32.73
CA GLY A 32 11.09 30.96 -32.07
C GLY A 32 11.16 31.06 -30.54
N ARG A 33 10.32 31.90 -29.90
CA ARG A 33 10.19 31.98 -28.44
C ARG A 33 8.87 31.35 -27.99
N THR A 34 8.93 30.61 -26.89
CA THR A 34 7.72 30.10 -26.24
C THR A 34 7.09 31.18 -25.37
N LEU A 35 5.78 31.10 -25.15
CA LEU A 35 5.04 31.99 -24.24
C LEU A 35 5.71 32.08 -22.85
N PHE A 36 6.26 30.97 -22.34
CA PHE A 36 6.99 30.97 -21.07
C PHE A 36 8.28 31.80 -21.13
N ALA A 37 9.03 31.73 -22.23
CA ALA A 37 10.23 32.53 -22.44
C ALA A 37 9.87 34.02 -22.51
N ILE A 38 8.80 34.36 -23.24
CA ILE A 38 8.26 35.71 -23.37
C ILE A 38 7.88 36.25 -21.99
N ARG A 39 6.99 35.57 -21.25
CA ARG A 39 6.58 35.95 -19.88
C ARG A 39 7.77 36.13 -18.94
N SER A 40 8.74 35.21 -18.96
CA SER A 40 9.95 35.30 -18.14
C SER A 40 10.80 36.53 -18.47
N GLN A 41 10.94 36.86 -19.75
CA GLN A 41 11.71 38.01 -20.19
C GLN A 41 11.00 39.33 -19.93
N SER A 42 9.69 39.41 -20.18
CA SER A 42 8.87 40.60 -19.91
C SER A 42 9.04 41.06 -18.47
N ALA A 43 9.06 40.14 -17.52
CA ALA A 43 9.25 40.49 -16.12
C ALA A 43 10.67 40.82 -15.72
N ARG A 44 11.68 40.23 -16.39
CA ARG A 44 13.07 40.66 -16.19
C ARG A 44 13.28 42.10 -16.65
N LEU A 45 12.53 42.52 -17.67
CA LEU A 45 12.50 43.89 -18.16
C LEU A 45 11.56 44.80 -17.34
N GLY A 46 10.92 44.28 -16.28
CA GLY A 46 9.99 45.05 -15.45
C GLY A 46 8.67 45.42 -16.13
N LEU A 47 8.37 44.83 -17.29
CA LEU A 47 7.16 45.15 -18.07
C LEU A 47 5.89 44.55 -17.47
N ILE A 48 6.06 43.50 -16.67
CA ILE A 48 4.97 42.81 -15.98
C ILE A 48 5.41 42.44 -14.57
N GLU A 49 4.49 42.50 -13.61
CA GLU A 49 4.72 41.95 -12.28
C GLU A 49 4.48 40.44 -12.30
N LEU A 50 5.57 39.66 -12.39
CA LEU A 50 5.44 38.21 -12.60
C LEU A 50 4.83 37.46 -11.42
N LYS A 51 5.01 37.95 -10.18
CA LYS A 51 4.54 37.28 -8.96
C LYS A 51 4.33 38.28 -7.83
N PRO A 52 3.27 38.11 -7.01
CA PRO A 52 3.24 38.74 -5.70
C PRO A 52 4.50 38.38 -4.91
N PRO A 53 5.01 39.29 -4.06
CA PRO A 53 6.23 39.09 -3.31
C PRO A 53 6.17 37.74 -2.57
N ARG A 54 7.31 37.03 -2.52
CA ARG A 54 7.41 35.76 -1.80
C ARG A 54 7.07 36.00 -0.32
N LEU A 55 5.83 35.68 0.06
CA LEU A 55 5.33 35.83 1.41
C LEU A 55 6.30 35.15 2.40
N ARG A 56 6.95 35.94 3.25
CA ARG A 56 7.87 35.43 4.29
C ARG A 56 7.08 34.70 5.36
N TRP A 57 7.60 33.59 5.86
CA TRP A 57 6.94 32.84 6.95
C TRP A 57 7.14 33.58 8.26
N SER A 58 6.05 33.98 8.93
CA SER A 58 6.16 34.60 10.24
C SER A 58 6.62 33.59 11.30
N PRO A 59 7.31 34.04 12.36
CA PRO A 59 7.65 33.19 13.50
C PRO A 59 6.43 32.50 14.12
N GLU A 60 5.31 33.21 14.18
CA GLU A 60 4.02 32.72 14.71
C GLU A 60 3.46 31.58 13.86
N GLN A 61 3.39 31.74 12.54
CA GLN A 61 2.98 30.67 11.62
C GLN A 61 3.85 29.43 11.79
N MET A 62 5.16 29.61 11.99
CA MET A 62 6.07 28.49 12.26
C MET A 62 5.82 27.84 13.63
N LYS A 63 5.46 28.61 14.67
CA LYS A 63 5.09 28.09 15.99
C LYS A 63 3.79 27.28 15.90
N LEU A 64 2.78 27.79 15.21
CA LEU A 64 1.51 27.11 14.95
C LEU A 64 1.70 25.79 14.20
N LEU A 65 2.52 25.76 13.14
CA LEU A 65 2.83 24.51 12.43
C LEU A 65 3.43 23.42 13.34
N LYS A 66 4.28 23.81 14.30
CA LYS A 66 4.83 22.86 15.29
C LYS A 66 3.75 22.37 16.25
N GLN A 67 2.86 23.25 16.69
CA GLN A 67 1.74 22.93 17.57
C GLN A 67 0.77 21.97 16.87
N TYR A 68 0.30 22.29 15.67
CA TYR A 68 -0.60 21.42 14.90
C TYR A 68 0.00 20.04 14.64
N LYS A 69 1.33 19.96 14.47
CA LYS A 69 1.99 18.66 14.37
C LYS A 69 1.88 17.84 15.67
N ARG A 70 1.98 18.47 16.83
CA ARG A 70 1.81 17.81 18.15
C ARG A 70 0.37 17.35 18.35
N GLU A 71 -0.58 18.11 17.86
CA GLU A 71 -2.02 17.78 17.85
C GLU A 71 -2.39 16.72 16.79
N GLY A 72 -1.42 16.20 16.01
CA GLY A 72 -1.64 15.13 15.04
C GLY A 72 -2.18 15.59 13.68
N LEU A 73 -2.30 16.90 13.44
CA LEU A 73 -2.80 17.45 12.19
C LEU A 73 -1.77 17.29 11.05
N THR A 74 -2.29 17.14 9.83
CA THR A 74 -1.50 17.05 8.60
C THR A 74 -1.47 18.41 7.89
N PRO A 75 -0.52 18.66 6.98
CA PRO A 75 -0.53 19.86 6.13
C PRO A 75 -1.85 20.08 5.38
N LEU A 76 -2.56 19.00 5.05
CA LEU A 76 -3.86 19.06 4.39
C LEU A 76 -4.93 19.64 5.33
N HIS A 77 -4.99 19.19 6.60
CA HIS A 77 -5.93 19.74 7.58
C HIS A 77 -5.65 21.22 7.85
N VAL A 78 -4.38 21.59 8.02
CA VAL A 78 -3.97 22.98 8.24
C VAL A 78 -4.40 23.89 7.08
N PHE A 79 -4.33 23.37 5.85
CA PHE A 79 -4.82 24.07 4.66
C PHE A 79 -6.34 24.14 4.58
N GLN A 80 -7.04 23.02 4.79
CA GLN A 80 -8.49 22.92 4.64
C GLN A 80 -9.26 23.76 5.66
N PHE A 81 -8.73 23.88 6.88
CA PHE A 81 -9.33 24.67 7.95
C PHE A 81 -8.68 26.06 8.10
N ASP A 82 -7.83 26.46 7.15
CA ASP A 82 -7.12 27.74 7.11
C ASP A 82 -6.48 28.17 8.45
N LEU A 83 -5.85 27.21 9.14
CA LEU A 83 -5.39 27.39 10.52
C LEU A 83 -4.16 28.31 10.67
N LEU A 84 -3.62 28.84 9.56
CA LEU A 84 -2.43 29.71 9.60
C LEU A 84 -2.75 31.20 9.52
N GLY A 85 -4.03 31.53 9.30
CA GLY A 85 -4.49 32.90 9.09
C GLY A 85 -3.75 33.62 7.96
N GLU A 86 -3.78 34.94 8.00
CA GLU A 86 -3.11 35.78 7.02
C GLU A 86 -1.59 35.87 7.25
N PRO A 87 -0.75 35.87 6.19
CA PRO A 87 -1.15 35.74 4.79
C PRO A 87 -1.48 34.29 4.42
N TYR A 88 -2.56 34.10 3.66
CA TYR A 88 -3.01 32.79 3.17
C TYR A 88 -1.88 31.96 2.54
N ARG A 89 -1.85 30.66 2.85
CA ARG A 89 -0.81 29.74 2.36
C ARG A 89 -1.42 28.58 1.59
N SER A 90 -0.95 28.40 0.36
CA SER A 90 -1.30 27.19 -0.40
C SER A 90 -0.80 25.92 0.29
N ILE A 91 -1.54 24.82 0.11
CA ILE A 91 -1.16 23.50 0.62
C ILE A 91 0.27 23.10 0.25
N TRP A 92 0.74 23.50 -0.94
CA TRP A 92 2.10 23.25 -1.39
C TRP A 92 3.13 24.03 -0.58
N ALA A 93 2.87 25.31 -0.30
CA ALA A 93 3.74 26.15 0.54
C ALA A 93 3.83 25.57 1.96
N ILE A 94 2.69 25.20 2.55
CA ILE A 94 2.60 24.57 3.87
C ILE A 94 3.41 23.27 3.87
N THR A 95 3.15 22.36 2.94
CA THR A 95 3.84 21.07 2.84
C THR A 95 5.35 21.23 2.67
N LYS A 96 5.79 22.18 1.85
CA LYS A 96 7.23 22.48 1.67
C LYS A 96 7.85 23.00 2.96
N LYS A 97 7.20 23.94 3.65
CA LYS A 97 7.70 24.49 4.92
C LYS A 97 7.72 23.42 6.00
N TRP A 98 6.66 22.62 6.11
CA TRP A 98 6.55 21.46 7.02
C TRP A 98 7.72 20.48 6.85
N GLY A 99 8.08 20.17 5.60
CA GLY A 99 9.24 19.35 5.29
C GLY A 99 10.57 19.99 5.69
N ARG A 100 10.77 21.28 5.38
CA ARG A 100 12.00 22.03 5.75
C ARG A 100 12.17 22.14 7.27
N MET A 101 11.08 22.25 8.00
CA MET A 101 11.06 22.28 9.47
C MET A 101 11.21 20.88 10.10
N LYS A 102 11.42 19.82 9.29
CA LYS A 102 11.52 18.44 9.75
C LYS A 102 10.31 17.96 10.57
N LEU A 103 9.13 18.55 10.31
CA LEU A 103 7.85 18.14 10.92
C LEU A 103 7.20 16.98 10.18
N ALA A 104 7.70 16.66 8.98
CA ALA A 104 7.28 15.50 8.22
C ALA A 104 7.72 14.21 8.93
N ASP A 105 6.99 13.13 8.70
CA ASP A 105 7.24 11.82 9.31
C ASP A 105 8.73 11.41 9.20
N ARG A 106 9.32 11.01 10.33
CA ARG A 106 10.70 10.52 10.45
C ARG A 106 10.96 9.37 9.48
N THR A 107 9.96 8.54 9.19
CA THR A 107 10.06 7.43 8.23
C THR A 107 10.38 7.94 6.81
N ARG A 108 9.68 8.99 6.36
CA ARG A 108 9.92 9.66 5.06
C ARG A 108 11.31 10.29 5.02
N SER A 109 11.74 10.93 6.10
CA SER A 109 13.09 11.53 6.19
C SER A 109 14.19 10.47 6.14
N ARG A 110 14.04 9.34 6.86
CA ARG A 110 14.97 8.20 6.78
C ARG A 110 15.01 7.59 5.38
N CYS A 111 13.87 7.42 4.73
CA CYS A 111 13.82 6.93 3.34
C CYS A 111 14.54 7.85 2.35
N MET A 112 14.53 9.17 2.60
CA MET A 112 15.25 10.15 1.78
C MET A 112 16.75 10.14 2.05
N GLN A 113 17.17 9.94 3.31
CA GLN A 113 18.58 9.81 3.69
C GLN A 113 19.22 8.54 3.15
N ASN A 114 18.46 7.43 3.11
CA ASN A 114 18.92 6.16 2.55
C ASN A 114 18.83 6.10 1.01
N LYS A 115 18.63 7.23 0.33
CA LYS A 115 18.69 7.26 -1.13
C LYS A 115 20.13 7.07 -1.56
N LYS A 116 20.37 6.01 -2.34
CA LYS A 116 21.66 5.77 -2.98
C LYS A 116 22.13 7.03 -3.72
N GLN A 117 23.30 7.51 -3.33
CA GLN A 117 24.05 8.50 -4.09
C GLN A 117 24.84 7.76 -5.14
N TRP A 118 24.62 8.11 -6.41
CA TRP A 118 25.32 7.49 -7.52
C TRP A 118 26.70 8.13 -7.65
N LYS A 119 27.74 7.30 -7.74
CA LYS A 119 29.06 7.77 -8.18
C LYS A 119 29.02 8.14 -9.67
N ALA A 120 30.01 8.91 -10.12
CA ALA A 120 30.18 9.17 -11.55
C ALA A 120 30.31 7.84 -12.30
N GLY A 121 29.61 7.69 -13.43
CA GLY A 121 29.62 6.44 -14.23
C GLY A 121 28.74 5.29 -13.71
N GLU A 122 28.60 5.14 -12.39
CA GLU A 122 27.88 4.00 -11.76
C GLU A 122 26.44 3.85 -12.25
N LYS A 123 25.76 4.97 -12.50
CA LYS A 123 24.39 4.95 -13.04
C LYS A 123 24.34 4.36 -14.46
N GLN A 124 25.35 4.61 -15.28
CA GLN A 124 25.43 4.03 -16.63
C GLN A 124 25.71 2.54 -16.56
N GLU A 125 26.60 2.11 -15.65
CA GLU A 125 26.86 0.69 -15.38
C GLU A 125 25.59 -0.03 -14.94
N PHE A 126 24.81 0.59 -14.05
CA PHE A 126 23.52 0.07 -13.64
C PHE A 126 22.55 -0.08 -14.81
N VAL A 127 22.50 0.89 -15.72
CA VAL A 127 21.65 0.78 -16.92
C VAL A 127 22.14 -0.34 -17.84
N ARG A 128 23.46 -0.51 -18.03
CA ARG A 128 24.03 -1.65 -18.78
C ARG A 128 23.66 -2.98 -18.12
N PHE A 129 23.73 -3.05 -16.80
CA PHE A 129 23.31 -4.21 -16.02
C PHE A 129 21.82 -4.52 -16.23
N LEU A 130 20.95 -3.51 -16.14
CA LEU A 130 19.51 -3.66 -16.36
C LEU A 130 19.21 -4.19 -17.77
N LYS A 131 19.91 -3.72 -18.81
CA LYS A 131 19.74 -4.23 -20.18
C LYS A 131 20.03 -5.74 -20.27
N LYS A 132 21.01 -6.23 -19.51
CA LYS A 132 21.39 -7.66 -19.50
C LYS A 132 20.47 -8.53 -18.63
N GLN A 133 20.03 -8.02 -17.47
CA GLN A 133 19.45 -8.84 -16.40
C GLN A 133 17.97 -8.56 -16.09
N SER A 134 17.38 -7.49 -16.62
CA SER A 134 16.00 -7.08 -16.29
C SER A 134 14.93 -8.14 -16.56
N GLN A 135 15.16 -9.03 -17.53
CA GLN A 135 14.25 -10.13 -17.87
C GLN A 135 14.45 -11.38 -16.99
N ARG A 136 15.57 -11.47 -16.27
CA ARG A 136 15.93 -12.66 -15.46
C ARG A 136 15.75 -12.43 -13.97
N MET A 137 15.81 -11.17 -13.53
CA MET A 137 15.80 -10.80 -12.11
C MET A 137 14.62 -9.87 -11.80
N THR A 138 13.99 -10.12 -10.66
CA THR A 138 12.91 -9.27 -10.17
C THR A 138 13.46 -7.89 -9.74
N PRO A 139 12.65 -6.82 -9.79
CA PRO A 139 13.08 -5.50 -9.32
C PRO A 139 13.52 -5.45 -7.85
N GLU A 140 13.06 -6.40 -7.04
CA GLU A 140 13.44 -6.54 -5.63
C GLU A 140 14.82 -7.17 -5.48
N GLU A 141 15.14 -8.21 -6.26
CA GLU A 141 16.49 -8.79 -6.29
C GLU A 141 17.53 -7.80 -6.78
N ILE A 142 17.24 -7.12 -7.89
CA ILE A 142 18.12 -6.08 -8.44
C ILE A 142 18.31 -4.98 -7.40
N GLY A 143 17.24 -4.63 -6.68
CA GLY A 143 17.28 -3.67 -5.57
C GLY A 143 18.23 -4.11 -4.47
N ASN A 144 18.12 -5.36 -4.02
CA ASN A 144 18.99 -5.90 -2.98
C ASN A 144 20.46 -5.96 -3.43
N GLN A 145 20.73 -6.37 -4.67
CA GLN A 145 22.08 -6.47 -5.21
C GLN A 145 22.77 -5.09 -5.35
N TRP A 146 22.01 -4.07 -5.76
CA TRP A 146 22.55 -2.72 -6.00
C TRP A 146 22.36 -1.76 -4.82
N ASN A 147 21.83 -2.24 -3.69
CA ASN A 147 21.41 -1.44 -2.55
C ASN A 147 20.49 -0.27 -2.94
N LEU A 148 19.44 -0.60 -3.70
CA LEU A 148 18.45 0.32 -4.23
C LEU A 148 17.05 -0.07 -3.76
N ALA A 149 16.24 0.92 -3.42
CA ALA A 149 14.82 0.70 -3.24
C ALA A 149 14.19 0.14 -4.53
N ARG A 150 13.31 -0.87 -4.40
CA ARG A 150 12.55 -1.49 -5.51
C ARG A 150 11.89 -0.46 -6.42
N SER A 151 11.33 0.61 -5.85
CA SER A 151 10.66 1.69 -6.60
C SER A 151 11.63 2.46 -7.49
N THR A 152 12.89 2.64 -7.05
CA THR A 152 13.94 3.27 -7.85
C THR A 152 14.32 2.40 -9.03
N VAL A 153 14.51 1.09 -8.82
CA VAL A 153 14.78 0.13 -9.90
C VAL A 153 13.65 0.13 -10.92
N SER A 154 12.41 -0.01 -10.46
CA SER A 154 11.22 -0.04 -11.32
C SER A 154 11.10 1.25 -12.15
N ARG A 155 11.34 2.42 -11.55
CA ARG A 155 11.33 3.71 -12.26
C ARG A 155 12.38 3.78 -13.34
N ILE A 156 13.59 3.26 -13.09
CA ILE A 156 14.68 3.24 -14.09
C ILE A 156 14.34 2.24 -15.20
N GLN A 157 13.82 1.06 -14.88
CA GLN A 157 13.34 0.09 -15.88
C GLN A 157 12.26 0.69 -16.78
N THR A 158 11.24 1.35 -16.21
CA THR A 158 10.21 2.04 -17.00
C THR A 158 10.81 3.10 -17.91
N LYS A 159 11.72 3.95 -17.38
CA LYS A 159 12.35 5.00 -18.16
C LYS A 159 13.10 4.47 -19.40
N HIS A 160 13.64 3.25 -19.32
CA HIS A 160 14.41 2.62 -20.38
C HIS A 160 13.63 1.54 -21.17
N GLY A 161 12.33 1.38 -20.92
CA GLY A 161 11.52 0.34 -21.59
C GLY A 161 11.90 -1.10 -21.21
N LEU A 162 12.57 -1.31 -20.08
CA LEU A 162 13.11 -2.62 -19.64
C LEU A 162 12.24 -3.30 -18.57
N LYS A 163 11.01 -2.82 -18.37
CA LYS A 163 10.14 -3.33 -17.30
C LYS A 163 9.43 -4.59 -17.78
N ALA A 164 9.79 -5.73 -17.20
CA ALA A 164 9.05 -6.98 -17.38
C ALA A 164 7.59 -6.83 -16.95
N THR A 165 6.69 -7.60 -17.58
CA THR A 165 5.28 -7.58 -17.22
C THR A 165 5.09 -8.15 -15.81
N ARG A 166 3.93 -7.91 -15.21
CA ARG A 166 3.63 -8.48 -13.89
C ARG A 166 3.64 -10.01 -13.93
N GLU A 167 3.13 -10.60 -15.00
CA GLU A 167 3.02 -12.04 -15.18
C GLU A 167 4.41 -12.68 -15.25
N ASP A 168 5.31 -12.12 -16.07
CA ASP A 168 6.70 -12.57 -16.16
C ASP A 168 7.39 -12.51 -14.79
N VAL A 169 7.22 -11.39 -14.07
CA VAL A 169 7.81 -11.22 -12.73
C VAL A 169 7.27 -12.24 -11.73
N LEU A 170 6.02 -12.71 -11.88
CA LEU A 170 5.45 -13.76 -11.01
C LEU A 170 6.05 -15.14 -11.29
N LEU A 171 6.51 -15.39 -12.51
CA LEU A 171 7.16 -16.63 -12.93
C LEU A 171 8.66 -16.66 -12.63
N MET A 172 9.28 -15.52 -12.32
CA MET A 172 10.70 -15.46 -11.94
C MET A 172 10.99 -16.24 -10.66
N LYS A 173 12.16 -16.90 -10.60
CA LYS A 173 12.60 -17.79 -9.50
C LYS A 173 12.44 -17.16 -8.12
N TYR A 174 12.82 -15.90 -7.93
CA TYR A 174 12.70 -15.23 -6.65
C TYR A 174 11.27 -14.93 -6.24
N SER A 175 10.42 -14.55 -7.20
CA SER A 175 9.01 -14.33 -6.94
C SER A 175 8.34 -15.64 -6.52
N LEU A 176 8.62 -16.75 -7.22
CA LEU A 176 8.17 -18.08 -6.83
C LEU A 176 8.64 -18.47 -5.43
N ALA A 177 9.94 -18.29 -5.13
CA ALA A 177 10.48 -18.57 -3.80
C ALA A 177 9.86 -17.68 -2.70
N LYS A 178 9.57 -16.42 -3.00
CA LYS A 178 8.88 -15.49 -2.09
C LYS A 178 7.43 -15.90 -1.86
N GLN A 179 6.70 -16.26 -2.92
CA GLN A 179 5.35 -16.78 -2.84
C GLN A 179 5.30 -18.07 -2.02
N GLU A 180 6.25 -18.99 -2.22
CA GLU A 180 6.32 -20.23 -1.46
C GLU A 180 6.59 -19.98 0.02
N ARG A 181 7.53 -19.08 0.36
CA ARG A 181 7.75 -18.64 1.75
C ARG A 181 6.48 -18.05 2.38
N ALA A 182 5.75 -17.22 1.63
CA ALA A 182 4.49 -16.65 2.08
C ALA A 182 3.42 -17.72 2.29
N ARG A 183 3.26 -18.67 1.35
CA ARG A 183 2.34 -19.82 1.47
C ARG A 183 2.66 -20.68 2.68
N ARG A 184 3.94 -20.97 2.93
CA ARG A 184 4.39 -21.71 4.13
C ARG A 184 4.03 -20.98 5.42
N ARG A 185 4.25 -19.66 5.47
CA ARG A 185 3.87 -18.82 6.62
C ARG A 185 2.35 -18.86 6.86
N ILE A 186 1.56 -18.57 5.82
CA ILE A 186 0.10 -18.61 5.88
C ILE A 186 -0.40 -19.98 6.32
N ARG A 187 0.19 -21.08 5.82
CA ARG A 187 -0.15 -22.44 6.24
C ARG A 187 0.10 -22.64 7.74
N ARG A 188 1.26 -22.22 8.26
CA ARG A 188 1.59 -22.31 9.69
C ARG A 188 0.61 -21.49 10.53
N ASP A 189 0.32 -20.26 10.13
CA ASP A 189 -0.61 -19.37 10.83
C ASP A 189 -2.03 -19.94 10.82
N ASN A 190 -2.48 -20.50 9.70
CA ASN A 190 -3.79 -21.15 9.58
C ASN A 190 -3.94 -22.42 10.43
N ILE A 191 -2.85 -23.15 10.66
CA ILE A 191 -2.85 -24.29 11.60
C ILE A 191 -2.97 -23.75 13.03
N ARG A 192 -2.09 -22.83 13.43
CA ARG A 192 -2.10 -22.22 14.77
C ARG A 192 -3.44 -21.56 15.10
N ASN A 193 -4.00 -20.78 14.17
CA ASN A 193 -5.29 -20.11 14.36
C ASN A 193 -6.46 -21.09 14.38
N TRP A 194 -6.32 -22.26 13.75
CA TRP A 194 -7.33 -23.31 13.88
C TRP A 194 -7.26 -24.00 15.22
N ASP A 195 -6.06 -24.34 15.71
CA ASP A 195 -5.88 -24.94 17.03
C ASP A 195 -6.39 -24.02 18.13
N LYS A 196 -6.06 -22.72 18.07
CA LYS A 196 -6.59 -21.70 18.99
C LYS A 196 -8.11 -21.64 18.98
N ARG A 197 -8.73 -21.54 17.79
CA ARG A 197 -10.21 -21.52 17.67
C ARG A 197 -10.85 -22.81 18.18
N ARG A 198 -10.20 -23.95 17.95
CA ARG A 198 -10.66 -25.25 18.43
C ARG A 198 -10.63 -25.32 19.96
N GLN A 199 -9.53 -24.92 20.58
CA GLN A 199 -9.39 -24.87 22.05
C GLN A 199 -10.41 -23.91 22.67
N GLN A 200 -10.58 -22.72 22.07
CA GLN A 200 -11.57 -21.76 22.53
C GLN A 200 -12.98 -22.34 22.46
N ARG A 201 -13.34 -22.95 21.32
CA ARG A 201 -14.66 -23.58 21.15
C ARG A 201 -14.86 -24.75 22.11
N GLU A 202 -13.82 -25.51 22.41
CA GLU A 202 -13.87 -26.58 23.39
C GLU A 202 -14.16 -26.06 24.79
N LYS A 203 -13.52 -24.96 25.21
CA LYS A 203 -13.82 -24.29 26.48
C LYS A 203 -15.27 -23.79 26.54
N GLU A 204 -15.75 -23.14 25.47
CA GLU A 204 -17.15 -22.69 25.38
C GLU A 204 -18.13 -23.86 25.49
N MET A 205 -17.85 -24.98 24.81
CA MET A 205 -18.68 -26.18 24.88
C MET A 205 -18.67 -26.78 26.29
N LEU A 206 -17.52 -26.83 26.96
CA LEU A 206 -17.44 -27.31 28.35
C LEU A 206 -18.27 -26.44 29.29
N ALA A 207 -18.14 -25.11 29.20
CA ALA A 207 -18.92 -24.18 30.02
C ALA A 207 -20.43 -24.31 29.76
N SER A 208 -20.84 -24.39 28.49
CA SER A 208 -22.23 -24.60 28.11
C SER A 208 -22.79 -25.95 28.59
N ALA A 209 -22.00 -27.03 28.50
CA ALA A 209 -22.40 -28.33 29.02
C ALA A 209 -22.63 -28.29 30.53
N GLU A 210 -21.75 -27.61 31.26
CA GLU A 210 -21.86 -27.46 32.71
C GLU A 210 -23.10 -26.65 33.10
N GLN A 211 -23.35 -25.53 32.43
CA GLN A 211 -24.55 -24.74 32.63
C GLN A 211 -25.84 -25.54 32.36
N LEU A 212 -25.84 -26.40 31.33
CA LEU A 212 -26.99 -27.27 31.04
C LEU A 212 -27.22 -28.34 32.10
N ARG A 213 -26.15 -28.87 32.71
CA ARG A 213 -26.27 -29.84 33.81
C ARG A 213 -26.88 -29.21 35.05
N LEU A 214 -26.55 -27.96 35.33
CA LEU A 214 -27.12 -27.21 36.46
C LEU A 214 -28.59 -26.83 36.23
N THR A 215 -28.97 -26.52 35.00
CA THR A 215 -30.31 -25.97 34.69
C THR A 215 -31.35 -27.04 34.34
N VAL A 216 -30.95 -28.18 33.78
CA VAL A 216 -31.87 -29.20 33.26
C VAL A 216 -31.87 -30.44 34.14
N LYS A 217 -33.00 -30.69 34.83
CA LYS A 217 -33.16 -31.81 35.79
C LYS A 217 -32.92 -33.21 35.19
N ARG A 218 -33.20 -33.42 33.90
CA ARG A 218 -32.95 -34.68 33.17
C ARG A 218 -32.29 -34.38 31.83
N LEU A 219 -30.95 -34.40 31.80
CA LEU A 219 -30.17 -34.13 30.59
C LEU A 219 -29.70 -35.45 29.96
N GLU A 220 -30.17 -35.76 28.76
CA GLU A 220 -29.63 -36.89 27.98
C GLU A 220 -28.19 -36.59 27.55
N GLU A 221 -27.24 -37.38 28.02
CA GLU A 221 -25.84 -37.32 27.59
C GLU A 221 -25.52 -38.41 26.56
N ARG A 222 -24.56 -38.10 25.70
CA ARG A 222 -24.01 -39.04 24.73
C ARG A 222 -22.48 -38.93 24.72
N ARG A 223 -21.79 -40.07 24.67
CA ARG A 223 -20.34 -40.10 24.50
C ARG A 223 -19.94 -39.97 23.04
N CYS A 224 -18.95 -39.11 22.77
CA CYS A 224 -18.38 -38.96 21.43
C CYS A 224 -17.48 -40.17 21.08
N GLU A 225 -17.67 -40.79 19.92
CA GLU A 225 -16.82 -41.94 19.50
C GLU A 225 -15.32 -41.60 19.43
N ASP A 226 -14.96 -40.39 19.00
CA ASP A 226 -13.56 -40.03 18.73
C ASP A 226 -12.82 -39.53 19.98
N CYS A 227 -13.48 -38.79 20.88
CA CYS A 227 -12.84 -38.22 22.08
C CYS A 227 -13.35 -38.81 23.40
N GLN A 228 -14.33 -39.72 23.36
CA GLN A 228 -14.95 -40.41 24.50
C GLN A 228 -15.59 -39.54 25.58
N ARG A 229 -15.50 -38.21 25.45
CA ARG A 229 -16.14 -37.27 26.38
C ARG A 229 -17.67 -37.35 26.30
N PRO A 230 -18.35 -37.30 27.45
CA PRO A 230 -19.80 -37.16 27.51
C PRO A 230 -20.18 -35.71 27.15
N TRP A 231 -21.17 -35.57 26.27
CA TRP A 231 -21.73 -34.29 25.88
C TRP A 231 -23.26 -34.35 25.92
N PRO A 232 -23.96 -33.25 26.25
CA PRO A 232 -25.41 -33.18 26.12
C PRO A 232 -25.86 -33.50 24.69
N LYS A 233 -26.93 -34.28 24.53
CA LYS A 233 -27.49 -34.68 23.23
C LYS A 233 -28.28 -33.52 22.59
N ARG A 234 -27.58 -32.43 22.26
CA ARG A 234 -28.11 -31.21 21.63
C ARG A 234 -27.28 -30.81 20.40
N ARG A 235 -27.87 -29.93 19.57
CA ARG A 235 -27.28 -29.43 18.31
C ARG A 235 -25.93 -28.72 18.49
N GLU A 236 -25.72 -28.10 19.65
CA GLU A 236 -24.48 -27.41 20.01
C GLU A 236 -23.29 -28.37 20.12
N PHE A 237 -23.56 -29.62 20.50
CA PHE A 237 -22.55 -30.64 20.77
C PHE A 237 -22.42 -31.68 19.67
N PHE A 238 -23.52 -31.97 18.96
CA PHE A 238 -23.57 -32.95 17.89
C PHE A 238 -24.28 -32.39 16.65
N HIS A 239 -23.69 -32.62 15.48
CA HIS A 239 -24.37 -32.36 14.20
C HIS A 239 -25.58 -33.29 14.05
N ILE A 240 -26.66 -32.79 13.46
CA ILE A 240 -27.81 -33.60 13.07
C ILE A 240 -27.61 -34.10 11.65
N ASN A 241 -27.87 -35.39 11.44
CA ASN A 241 -28.05 -35.96 10.12
C ASN A 241 -29.53 -36.21 9.86
N GLU A 242 -29.91 -36.03 8.61
CA GLU A 242 -31.23 -36.37 8.11
C GLU A 242 -31.08 -37.53 7.12
N LYS A 243 -31.86 -38.59 7.31
CA LYS A 243 -31.93 -39.73 6.41
C LYS A 243 -33.36 -39.88 5.92
N LYS A 244 -33.55 -39.81 4.60
CA LYS A 244 -34.82 -40.15 3.96
C LYS A 244 -35.10 -41.65 4.16
N ILE A 245 -36.26 -41.97 4.70
CA ILE A 245 -36.81 -43.31 4.89
C ILE A 245 -38.13 -43.40 4.13
N SER A 246 -38.64 -44.60 3.87
CA SER A 246 -39.90 -44.81 3.12
C SER A 246 -41.10 -44.08 3.73
N ILE A 247 -41.07 -43.84 5.05
CA ILE A 247 -42.15 -43.21 5.83
C ILE A 247 -41.87 -41.72 6.11
N GLY A 248 -40.79 -41.13 5.56
CA GLY A 248 -40.46 -39.71 5.75
C GLY A 248 -38.98 -39.42 5.97
N THR A 249 -38.65 -38.49 6.87
CA THR A 249 -37.25 -38.10 7.16
C THR A 249 -36.90 -38.36 8.61
N SER A 250 -35.97 -39.28 8.86
CA SER A 250 -35.45 -39.56 10.20
C SER A 250 -34.29 -38.63 10.53
N ARG A 251 -34.40 -37.91 11.65
CA ARG A 251 -33.35 -37.02 12.18
C ARG A 251 -32.64 -37.70 13.35
N TYR A 252 -31.32 -37.81 13.26
CA TYR A 252 -30.51 -38.37 14.34
C TYR A 252 -29.23 -37.58 14.56
N PHE A 253 -28.80 -37.48 15.80
CA PHE A 253 -27.50 -36.90 16.13
C PHE A 253 -26.39 -37.83 15.66
N LYS A 254 -25.33 -37.25 15.08
CA LYS A 254 -24.09 -38.00 14.81
C LYS A 254 -23.50 -38.57 16.10
N ARG A 255 -22.72 -39.63 15.95
CA ARG A 255 -22.02 -40.29 17.07
C ARG A 255 -20.74 -39.55 17.51
N ARG A 256 -20.31 -38.56 16.73
CA ARG A 256 -19.12 -37.72 17.00
C ARG A 256 -19.54 -36.30 17.31
N CYS A 257 -18.88 -35.70 18.30
CA CYS A 257 -19.13 -34.31 18.65
C CYS A 257 -18.71 -33.36 17.51
N VAL A 258 -19.22 -32.14 17.55
CA VAL A 258 -18.96 -31.08 16.55
C VAL A 258 -17.46 -30.83 16.37
N LEU A 259 -16.67 -30.85 17.45
CA LEU A 259 -15.21 -30.63 17.39
C LEU A 259 -14.49 -31.73 16.60
N CYS A 260 -14.78 -33.00 16.91
CA CYS A 260 -14.15 -34.15 16.25
C CYS A 260 -14.61 -34.27 14.79
N GLU A 261 -15.89 -34.05 14.52
CA GLU A 261 -16.42 -34.05 13.16
C GLU A 261 -15.79 -32.94 12.31
N ASN A 262 -15.64 -31.73 12.86
CA ASN A 262 -14.98 -30.62 12.15
C ASN A 262 -13.49 -30.91 11.89
N LYS A 263 -12.79 -31.54 12.84
CA LYS A 263 -11.40 -32.01 12.63
C LYS A 263 -11.33 -33.03 11.50
N ARG A 264 -12.23 -34.01 11.49
CA ARG A 264 -12.29 -35.05 10.45
C ARG A 264 -12.57 -34.45 9.07
N ARG A 265 -13.57 -33.57 8.94
CA ARG A 265 -13.88 -32.88 7.68
C ARG A 265 -12.66 -32.16 7.12
N ARG A 266 -11.95 -31.41 7.97
CA ARG A 266 -10.73 -30.70 7.55
C ARG A 266 -9.61 -31.63 7.09
N LEU A 267 -9.42 -32.77 7.77
CA LEU A 267 -8.43 -33.78 7.35
C LEU A 267 -8.82 -34.41 6.00
N HIS A 268 -10.12 -34.67 5.80
CA HIS A 268 -10.64 -35.17 4.54
C HIS A 268 -10.43 -34.17 3.40
N ASP A 269 -10.76 -32.89 3.61
CA ASP A 269 -10.54 -31.83 2.63
C ASP A 269 -9.06 -31.64 2.29
N GLN A 270 -8.17 -31.78 3.27
CA GLN A 270 -6.73 -31.77 3.03
C GLN A 270 -6.27 -32.96 2.19
N LYS A 271 -6.80 -34.17 2.45
CA LYS A 271 -6.51 -35.36 1.64
C LYS A 271 -7.03 -35.21 0.21
N LYS A 272 -8.26 -34.69 0.04
CA LYS A 272 -8.86 -34.40 -1.27
C LYS A 272 -8.02 -33.41 -2.06
N LYS A 273 -7.66 -32.27 -1.45
CA LYS A 273 -6.77 -31.27 -2.07
C LYS A 273 -5.43 -31.87 -2.49
N ARG A 274 -4.81 -32.74 -1.67
CA ARG A 274 -3.55 -33.40 -2.04
C ARG A 274 -3.69 -34.28 -3.28
N ARG A 275 -4.81 -35.01 -3.40
CA ARG A 275 -5.11 -35.84 -4.58
C ARG A 275 -5.34 -35.00 -5.83
N GLU A 276 -6.03 -33.87 -5.70
CA GLU A 276 -6.28 -32.93 -6.80
C GLU A 276 -5.01 -32.21 -7.27
N THR A 277 -4.08 -31.90 -6.35
CA THR A 277 -2.79 -31.26 -6.70
C THR A 277 -1.73 -32.23 -7.21
N ASN A 278 -1.94 -33.54 -7.04
CA ASN A 278 -1.09 -34.61 -7.55
C ASN A 278 -1.95 -35.58 -8.39
N PRO A 279 -2.59 -35.10 -9.48
CA PRO A 279 -3.22 -36.01 -10.42
C PRO A 279 -2.06 -36.78 -11.06
N LYS A 280 -2.02 -38.09 -10.84
CA LYS A 280 -1.03 -39.04 -11.35
C LYS A 280 -0.24 -38.52 -12.57
N GLY A 281 1.06 -38.33 -12.38
CA GLY A 281 2.04 -38.81 -13.36
C GLY A 281 2.13 -40.33 -13.26
#